data_AF-A0A7S0BU47-F1
#
_entry.id   AF-A0A7S0BU47-F1
#
_cell.length_a   1.000
_cell.length_b   1.000
_cell.length_c   1.000
_cell.angle_alpha   90.00
_cell.angle_beta   90.00
_cell.angle_gamma   90.00
#
_symmetry.space_group_name_H-M   'P 1'
#
loop_
_entity.id
_entity.type
_entity.pdbx_description
1 polymer ?
#
loop_
_entity_poly.entity_id
_entity_poly.type
_entity_poly.pdbx_seq_one_letter_code
_entity_poly.pdbx_strand_id
1 'polypeptide(L)'
;PKTITEYIHRVGRTARAGKEGKAVSLVVENERKLLREIHRKAKDQLTSRKVPSKVIEGWIDKIKRMSNDIEAVMKEERREKEIRLADVEIQKAENMLTHEREIYSRPKRTWFQTSSQKQDVKAKTRRGSDTVEKVEKASRGDRKRQKLEKARKEAIKRQMNQMEKERSHSQMLAKRARKQEQRKRQAADNAAAALGAVQSQKRKRRR
;
A
#
# COMPACT_ATOMS: atom_id res chain seq x y z
N PRO A 1 5.16 22.05 -3.32
CA PRO A 1 5.35 22.12 -1.85
C PRO A 1 3.99 21.97 -1.20
N LYS A 2 3.88 21.21 -0.10
CA LYS A 2 2.56 20.97 0.52
C LYS A 2 2.20 22.03 1.56
N THR A 3 3.20 22.71 2.10
CA THR A 3 3.03 23.75 3.13
C THR A 3 3.75 25.04 2.72
N ILE A 4 3.38 26.14 3.37
CA ILE A 4 3.99 27.45 3.14
C ILE A 4 5.42 27.52 3.66
N THR A 5 5.69 26.89 4.79
CA THR A 5 7.06 26.84 5.34
C THR A 5 8.03 26.20 4.35
N GLU A 6 7.61 25.10 3.71
CA GLU A 6 8.39 24.45 2.66
C GLU A 6 8.57 25.38 1.43
N TYR A 7 7.53 26.12 1.04
CA TYR A 7 7.61 27.10 -0.04
C TYR A 7 8.63 28.21 0.28
N ILE A 8 8.59 28.78 1.50
CA ILE A 8 9.54 29.81 1.94
C ILE A 8 10.97 29.28 1.90
N HIS A 9 11.22 28.06 2.41
CA HIS A 9 12.55 27.46 2.37
C HIS A 9 13.03 27.20 0.93
N ARG A 10 12.11 26.88 0.01
CA ARG A 10 12.44 26.69 -1.41
C ARG A 10 12.81 28.01 -2.07
N VAL A 11 12.01 29.06 -1.88
CA VAL A 11 12.27 30.38 -2.47
C VAL A 11 13.50 31.03 -1.84
N GLY A 12 13.72 30.85 -0.53
CA GLY A 12 14.89 31.36 0.19
C GLY A 12 16.24 30.78 -0.26
N ARG A 13 16.27 29.85 -1.23
CA ARG A 13 17.50 29.39 -1.86
C ARG A 13 18.03 30.37 -2.93
N THR A 14 17.18 31.26 -3.44
CA THR A 14 17.54 32.28 -4.43
C THR A 14 18.01 33.58 -3.76
N ALA A 15 18.41 34.58 -4.56
CA ALA A 15 18.77 35.93 -4.09
C ALA A 15 19.83 35.96 -2.96
N ARG A 16 21.00 35.33 -3.20
CA ARG A 16 22.10 35.27 -2.23
C ARG A 16 23.03 36.47 -2.35
N ALA A 17 23.70 36.82 -1.24
CA ALA A 17 24.71 37.88 -1.19
C ALA A 17 24.22 39.24 -1.73
N GLY A 18 22.98 39.63 -1.39
CA GLY A 18 22.41 40.93 -1.77
C GLY A 18 22.04 41.07 -3.25
N LYS A 19 22.15 40.00 -4.06
CA LYS A 19 21.72 40.01 -5.46
C LYS A 19 20.24 39.65 -5.58
N GLU A 20 19.57 40.20 -6.58
CA GLU A 20 18.19 39.84 -6.91
C GLU A 20 18.10 38.38 -7.41
N GLY A 21 16.98 37.73 -7.10
CA GLY A 21 16.70 36.36 -7.52
C GLY A 21 15.23 36.19 -7.89
N LYS A 22 14.97 35.43 -8.95
CA LYS A 22 13.60 35.14 -9.41
C LYS A 22 13.23 33.71 -9.03
N ALA A 23 12.01 33.51 -8.55
CA ALA A 23 11.43 32.20 -8.31
C ALA A 23 10.14 32.05 -9.11
N VAL A 24 10.05 31.01 -9.92
CA VAL A 24 8.88 30.71 -10.76
C VAL A 24 8.21 29.46 -10.20
N SER A 25 6.91 29.55 -9.95
CA SER A 25 6.09 28.44 -9.46
C SER A 25 5.01 28.09 -10.46
N LEU A 26 4.93 26.81 -10.84
CA LEU A 26 3.83 26.27 -11.60
C LEU A 26 2.73 25.84 -10.62
N VAL A 27 1.52 26.33 -10.84
CA VAL A 27 0.39 26.11 -9.93
C VAL A 27 -0.76 25.48 -10.71
N VAL A 28 -1.28 24.38 -10.18
CA VAL A 28 -2.48 23.71 -10.72
C VAL A 28 -3.72 24.20 -9.97
N GLU A 29 -4.91 24.01 -10.55
CA GLU A 29 -6.20 24.42 -9.99
C GLU A 29 -6.39 24.02 -8.51
N ASN A 30 -6.00 22.79 -8.16
CA ASN A 30 -6.14 22.24 -6.81
C ASN A 30 -5.30 22.98 -5.75
N GLU A 31 -4.27 23.70 -6.17
CA GLU A 31 -3.32 24.38 -5.29
C GLU A 31 -3.65 25.87 -5.09
N ARG A 32 -4.77 26.36 -5.65
CA ARG A 32 -5.20 27.77 -5.50
C ARG A 32 -5.36 28.23 -4.05
N LYS A 33 -5.70 27.33 -3.12
CA LYS A 33 -5.80 27.64 -1.69
C LYS A 33 -4.42 28.02 -1.11
N LEU A 34 -3.40 27.23 -1.43
CA LEU A 34 -2.02 27.49 -1.00
C LEU A 34 -1.48 28.78 -1.62
N LEU A 35 -1.76 29.02 -2.91
CA LEU A 35 -1.38 30.26 -3.59
C LEU A 35 -1.99 31.50 -2.91
N ARG A 36 -3.27 31.46 -2.53
CA ARG A 36 -3.93 32.57 -1.81
C ARG A 36 -3.27 32.85 -0.47
N GLU A 37 -2.92 31.81 0.27
CA GLU A 37 -2.27 31.96 1.57
C GLU A 37 -0.83 32.47 1.44
N ILE A 38 -0.09 32.05 0.40
CA ILE A 38 1.21 32.61 0.04
C ILE A 38 1.07 34.09 -0.33
N HIS A 39 0.10 34.44 -1.18
CA HIS A 39 -0.13 35.81 -1.61
C HIS A 39 -0.46 36.74 -0.44
N ARG A 40 -1.23 36.27 0.54
CA ARG A 40 -1.54 37.03 1.77
C ARG A 40 -0.30 37.26 2.65
N LYS A 41 0.64 36.32 2.68
CA LYS A 41 1.87 36.40 3.48
C LYS A 41 3.01 37.11 2.75
N ALA A 42 2.97 37.18 1.43
CA ALA A 42 3.94 37.89 0.62
C ALA A 42 3.74 39.41 0.77
N LYS A 43 4.84 40.14 0.91
CA LYS A 43 4.82 41.62 0.95
C LYS A 43 4.69 42.23 -0.46
N ASP A 44 5.24 41.55 -1.45
CA ASP A 44 5.23 41.99 -2.86
C ASP A 44 4.12 41.33 -3.67
N GLN A 45 3.68 42.03 -4.72
CA GLN A 45 2.69 41.49 -5.65
C GLN A 45 3.28 40.37 -6.51
N LEU A 46 2.63 39.21 -6.47
CA LEU A 46 3.00 38.06 -7.29
C LEU A 46 2.47 38.25 -8.72
N THR A 47 3.36 38.25 -9.71
CA THR A 47 2.95 38.32 -11.13
C THR A 47 2.38 36.98 -11.59
N SER A 48 1.09 36.94 -11.93
CA SER A 48 0.46 35.76 -12.52
C SER A 48 0.54 35.80 -14.05
N ARG A 49 1.00 34.72 -14.67
CA ARG A 49 1.03 34.54 -16.13
C ARG A 49 0.35 33.23 -16.48
N LYS A 50 -0.54 33.25 -17.48
CA LYS A 50 -1.13 32.04 -18.06
C LYS A 50 -0.25 31.58 -19.22
N VAL A 51 0.01 30.28 -19.28
CA VAL A 51 0.74 29.67 -20.40
C VAL A 51 -0.24 29.45 -21.56
N PRO A 52 0.08 29.88 -22.80
CA PRO A 52 -0.77 29.64 -23.96
C PRO A 52 -0.93 28.15 -24.27
N SER A 53 -2.14 27.73 -24.65
CA SER A 53 -2.46 26.31 -24.97
C SER A 53 -1.60 25.74 -26.10
N LYS A 54 -1.34 26.53 -27.15
CA LYS A 54 -0.50 26.13 -28.29
C LYS A 54 0.90 25.66 -27.89
N VAL A 55 1.50 26.29 -26.88
CA VAL A 55 2.82 25.89 -26.38
C VAL A 55 2.72 24.54 -25.67
N ILE A 56 1.66 24.33 -24.89
CA ILE A 56 1.42 23.08 -24.15
C ILE A 56 1.23 21.92 -25.12
N GLU A 57 0.46 22.10 -26.20
CA GLU A 57 0.25 21.10 -27.24
C GLU A 57 1.56 20.65 -27.90
N GLY A 58 2.44 21.60 -28.25
CA GLY A 58 3.76 21.28 -28.80
C GLY A 58 4.63 20.44 -27.87
N TRP A 59 4.58 20.71 -26.56
CA TRP A 59 5.29 19.89 -25.56
C TRP A 59 4.67 18.51 -25.41
N ILE A 60 3.34 18.40 -25.42
CA ILE A 60 2.64 17.11 -25.38
C ILE A 60 3.04 16.26 -26.59
N ASP A 61 3.08 16.84 -27.79
CA ASP A 61 3.47 16.11 -28.99
C ASP A 61 4.93 15.69 -28.96
N LYS A 62 5.82 16.53 -28.43
CA LYS A 62 7.22 16.15 -28.21
C LYS A 62 7.34 14.97 -27.24
N ILE A 63 6.58 14.98 -26.14
CA ILE A 63 6.56 13.87 -25.17
C ILE A 63 6.02 12.60 -25.82
N LYS A 64 4.93 12.69 -26.59
CA LYS A 64 4.36 11.54 -27.31
C LYS A 64 5.36 10.91 -28.28
N ARG A 65 6.11 11.73 -29.02
CA ARG A 65 7.17 11.24 -29.93
C ARG A 65 8.26 10.46 -29.18
N MET A 66 8.61 10.88 -27.97
CA MET A 66 9.62 10.21 -27.14
C MET A 66 9.03 9.08 -26.27
N SER A 67 7.74 8.76 -26.39
CA SER A 67 7.07 7.80 -25.50
C SER A 67 7.71 6.40 -25.57
N ASN A 68 8.10 5.96 -26.76
CA ASN A 68 8.73 4.64 -26.94
C ASN A 68 10.10 4.58 -26.27
N ASP A 69 10.89 5.64 -26.38
CA ASP A 69 12.22 5.73 -25.74
C ASP A 69 12.09 5.76 -24.21
N ILE A 70 11.10 6.50 -23.70
CA ILE A 70 10.79 6.53 -22.26
C ILE A 70 10.42 5.14 -21.77
N GLU A 71 9.58 4.40 -22.50
CA GLU A 71 9.20 3.04 -22.12
C GLU A 71 10.41 2.08 -22.14
N ALA A 72 11.28 2.20 -23.14
CA ALA A 72 12.50 1.42 -23.23
C ALA A 72 13.42 1.64 -22.00
N VAL A 73 13.67 2.91 -21.66
CA VAL A 73 14.49 3.30 -20.48
C VAL A 73 13.84 2.80 -19.18
N MET A 74 12.54 2.99 -19.00
CA MET A 74 11.84 2.52 -17.80
C MET A 74 11.90 0.99 -17.63
N LYS A 75 11.90 0.25 -18.75
CA LYS A 75 12.05 -1.21 -18.72
C LYS A 75 13.49 -1.61 -18.42
N GLU A 76 14.47 -0.88 -18.90
CA GLU A 76 15.89 -1.07 -18.60
C GLU A 76 16.19 -0.80 -17.12
N GLU A 77 15.78 0.36 -16.60
CA GLU A 77 15.94 0.70 -15.18
C GLU A 77 15.31 -0.34 -14.24
N ARG A 78 14.17 -0.92 -14.63
CA ARG A 78 13.54 -2.01 -13.86
C ARG A 78 14.43 -3.25 -13.82
N ARG A 79 15.00 -3.64 -14.96
CA ARG A 79 15.90 -4.80 -15.04
C ARG A 79 17.19 -4.54 -14.25
N GLU A 80 17.78 -3.36 -14.39
CA GLU A 80 18.98 -3.00 -13.62
C GLU A 80 18.70 -3.04 -12.11
N LYS A 81 17.52 -2.57 -11.69
CA LYS A 81 17.11 -2.65 -10.29
C LYS A 81 16.97 -4.09 -9.81
N GLU A 82 16.39 -4.97 -10.62
CA GLU A 82 16.25 -6.39 -10.30
C GLU A 82 17.62 -7.08 -10.17
N ILE A 83 18.52 -6.83 -11.12
CA ILE A 83 19.91 -7.34 -11.07
C ILE A 83 20.62 -6.84 -9.82
N ARG A 84 20.53 -5.53 -9.52
CA ARG A 84 21.15 -4.96 -8.32
C ARG A 84 20.64 -5.57 -7.02
N LEU A 85 19.34 -5.89 -6.95
CA LEU A 85 18.77 -6.56 -5.78
C LEU A 85 19.28 -7.99 -5.65
N ALA A 86 19.40 -8.71 -6.76
CA ALA A 86 19.99 -10.04 -6.79
C ALA A 86 21.47 -10.01 -6.35
N ASP A 87 22.26 -9.05 -6.85
CA ASP A 87 23.66 -8.88 -6.45
C ASP A 87 23.80 -8.61 -4.95
N VAL A 88 22.95 -7.74 -4.39
CA VAL A 88 22.92 -7.46 -2.95
C VAL A 88 22.57 -8.72 -2.15
N GLU A 89 21.65 -9.55 -2.65
CA GLU A 89 21.28 -10.80 -2.00
C GLU A 89 22.39 -11.86 -2.06
N ILE A 90 23.07 -11.98 -3.21
CA ILE A 90 24.24 -12.84 -3.39
C ILE A 90 25.34 -12.41 -2.43
N GLN A 91 25.71 -11.12 -2.42
CA GLN A 91 26.72 -10.59 -1.50
C GLN A 91 26.33 -10.83 -0.03
N LYS A 92 25.05 -10.72 0.30
CA LYS A 92 24.57 -11.02 1.66
C LYS A 92 24.75 -12.50 1.98
N ALA A 93 24.43 -13.40 1.04
CA ALA A 93 24.61 -14.84 1.22
C ALA A 93 26.10 -15.19 1.39
N GLU A 94 26.97 -14.67 0.53
CA GLU A 94 28.43 -14.82 0.64
C GLU A 94 28.95 -14.35 2.00
N ASN A 95 28.57 -13.13 2.41
CA ASN A 95 28.97 -12.58 3.70
C ASN A 95 28.49 -13.43 4.88
N MET A 96 27.27 -13.98 4.81
CA MET A 96 26.74 -14.86 5.84
C MET A 96 27.49 -16.19 5.89
N LEU A 97 27.91 -16.75 4.74
CA LEU A 97 28.68 -18.00 4.68
C LEU A 97 30.09 -17.83 5.25
N THR A 98 30.79 -16.75 4.90
CA THR A 98 32.19 -16.55 5.31
C THR A 98 32.31 -15.98 6.72
N HIS A 99 31.40 -15.09 7.13
CA HIS A 99 31.49 -14.35 8.40
C HIS A 99 30.40 -14.73 9.42
N GLU A 100 29.78 -15.91 9.30
CA GLU A 100 28.64 -16.34 10.11
C GLU A 100 28.85 -16.09 11.62
N ARG A 101 29.93 -16.65 12.18
CA ARG A 101 30.23 -16.60 13.62
C ARG A 101 30.51 -15.18 14.12
N GLU A 102 31.19 -14.36 13.32
CA GLU A 102 31.45 -12.95 13.63
C GLU A 102 30.14 -12.14 13.59
N ILE A 103 29.28 -12.37 12.60
CA ILE A 103 28.00 -11.66 12.46
C ILE A 103 27.07 -11.97 13.64
N TYR A 104 26.94 -13.24 14.04
CA TYR A 104 26.06 -13.64 15.14
C TYR A 104 26.59 -13.24 16.53
N SER A 105 27.91 -13.13 16.69
CA SER A 105 28.50 -12.69 17.96
C SER A 105 28.41 -11.17 18.17
N ARG A 106 28.26 -10.39 17.09
CA ARG A 106 28.15 -8.94 17.18
C ARG A 106 26.84 -8.52 17.86
N PRO A 107 26.89 -7.68 18.91
CA PRO A 107 25.68 -7.16 19.53
C PRO A 107 24.90 -6.30 18.53
N LYS A 108 23.57 -6.33 18.63
CA LYS A 108 22.68 -5.57 17.75
C LYS A 108 23.09 -4.09 17.72
N ARG A 109 23.33 -3.53 16.53
CA ARG A 109 23.58 -2.09 16.37
C ARG A 109 22.41 -1.31 16.91
N THR A 110 22.66 -0.48 17.90
CA THR A 110 21.67 0.40 18.52
C THR A 110 21.92 1.83 18.10
N TRP A 111 20.90 2.48 17.54
CA TRP A 111 20.94 3.90 17.22
C TRP A 111 20.58 4.72 18.46
N PHE A 112 21.47 5.64 18.86
CA PHE A 112 21.32 6.65 19.93
C PHE A 112 21.05 6.15 21.36
N GLN A 113 20.43 4.99 21.54
CA GLN A 113 20.13 4.38 22.85
C GLN A 113 20.30 2.87 22.76
N THR A 114 21.00 2.28 23.73
CA THR A 114 21.16 0.83 23.81
C THR A 114 19.81 0.14 24.05
N SER A 115 19.72 -1.16 23.74
CA SER A 115 18.48 -1.94 23.99
C SER A 115 18.03 -1.84 25.45
N SER A 116 18.99 -1.80 26.39
CA SER A 116 18.72 -1.61 27.82
C SER A 116 18.12 -0.23 28.08
N GLN A 117 18.76 0.85 27.60
CA GLN A 117 18.25 2.21 27.76
C GLN A 117 16.85 2.40 27.16
N LYS A 118 16.56 1.75 26.02
CA LYS A 118 15.22 1.78 25.40
C LYS A 118 14.17 1.03 26.24
N GLN A 119 14.54 -0.11 26.83
CA GLN A 119 13.67 -0.83 27.77
C GLN A 119 13.43 -0.01 29.04
N ASP A 120 14.45 0.66 29.56
CA ASP A 120 14.35 1.52 30.74
C ASP A 120 13.46 2.74 30.49
N VAL A 121 13.61 3.41 29.34
CA VAL A 121 12.71 4.50 28.93
C VAL A 121 11.29 3.98 28.83
N LYS A 122 11.07 2.82 28.18
CA LYS A 122 9.73 2.21 28.08
C LYS A 122 9.14 1.85 29.45
N ALA A 123 9.95 1.35 30.38
CA ALA A 123 9.53 1.02 31.74
C ALA A 123 9.23 2.28 32.56
N LYS A 124 10.00 3.36 32.39
CA LYS A 124 9.75 4.67 33.00
C LYS A 124 8.51 5.35 32.42
N THR A 125 8.30 5.30 31.10
CA THR A 125 7.09 5.81 30.45
C THR A 125 5.84 5.04 30.87
N ARG A 126 5.90 3.71 31.01
CA ARG A 126 4.79 2.92 31.57
C ARG A 126 4.47 3.32 33.00
N ARG A 127 5.48 3.45 33.86
CA ARG A 127 5.29 3.90 35.26
C ARG A 127 4.76 5.34 35.37
N GLY A 128 5.17 6.23 34.48
CA GLY A 128 4.63 7.60 34.40
C GLY A 128 3.22 7.69 33.79
N SER A 129 2.88 6.76 32.88
CA SER A 129 1.51 6.61 32.38
C SER A 129 0.57 6.14 33.50
N ASP A 130 1.02 5.25 34.38
CA ASP A 130 0.20 4.77 35.51
C ASP A 130 -0.07 5.86 36.56
N THR A 131 0.81 6.86 36.71
CA THR A 131 0.59 7.99 37.62
C THR A 131 -0.32 9.07 37.03
N VAL A 132 -0.20 9.36 35.73
CA VAL A 132 -1.08 10.33 35.04
C VAL A 132 -2.48 9.73 34.75
N GLU A 133 -2.56 8.45 34.38
CA GLU A 133 -3.85 7.77 34.20
C GLU A 133 -4.67 7.70 35.51
N LYS A 134 -4.03 7.66 36.69
CA LYS A 134 -4.76 7.64 37.96
C LYS A 134 -5.38 8.98 38.35
N VAL A 135 -4.86 10.11 37.85
CA VAL A 135 -5.34 11.45 38.22
C VAL A 135 -6.39 11.98 37.23
N GLU A 136 -6.34 11.63 35.94
CA GLU A 136 -7.35 12.08 34.96
C GLU A 136 -8.60 11.18 34.85
N LYS A 137 -8.53 9.90 35.27
CA LYS A 137 -9.66 8.94 35.21
C LYS A 137 -10.78 9.21 36.23
N ALA A 138 -10.76 10.34 36.92
CA ALA A 138 -11.83 10.81 37.81
C ALA A 138 -12.92 11.66 37.10
N SER A 139 -12.89 11.82 35.77
CA SER A 139 -13.97 12.49 35.03
C SER A 139 -14.95 11.49 34.39
N ARG A 140 -16.25 11.65 34.69
CA ARG A 140 -17.37 10.74 34.34
C ARG A 140 -17.51 10.38 32.84
N GLY A 141 -16.83 11.06 31.92
CA GLY A 141 -16.95 10.86 30.47
C GLY A 141 -16.32 9.57 29.95
N ASP A 142 -15.23 9.09 30.56
CA ASP A 142 -14.38 8.07 29.94
C ASP A 142 -14.90 6.63 30.15
N ARG A 143 -15.61 6.38 31.26
CA ARG A 143 -16.32 5.10 31.50
C ARG A 143 -17.40 4.83 30.46
N LYS A 144 -18.11 5.87 29.99
CA LYS A 144 -19.16 5.76 28.97
C LYS A 144 -18.56 5.42 27.60
N ARG A 145 -17.42 6.03 27.28
CA ARG A 145 -16.68 5.81 26.04
C ARG A 145 -16.08 4.40 25.96
N GLN A 146 -15.49 3.90 27.05
CA GLN A 146 -14.98 2.53 27.13
C GLN A 146 -16.09 1.47 27.03
N LYS A 147 -17.28 1.71 27.63
CA LYS A 147 -18.43 0.81 27.46
C LYS A 147 -18.90 0.77 26.00
N LEU A 148 -18.98 1.92 25.32
CA LEU A 148 -19.35 1.99 23.91
C LEU A 148 -18.34 1.28 23.01
N GLU A 149 -17.05 1.44 23.27
CA GLU A 149 -15.99 0.79 22.49
C GLU A 149 -16.01 -0.74 22.66
N LYS A 150 -16.21 -1.23 23.90
CA LYS A 150 -16.38 -2.67 24.16
C LYS A 150 -17.61 -3.23 23.44
N ALA A 151 -18.74 -2.53 23.51
CA ALA A 151 -19.96 -2.92 22.79
C ALA A 151 -19.74 -2.95 21.27
N ARG A 152 -19.00 -1.97 20.71
CA ARG A 152 -18.68 -1.92 19.28
C ARG A 152 -17.78 -3.08 18.86
N LYS A 153 -16.75 -3.40 19.64
CA LYS A 153 -15.84 -4.54 19.39
C LYS A 153 -16.59 -5.87 19.45
N GLU A 154 -17.51 -6.02 20.40
CA GLU A 154 -18.33 -7.22 20.54
C GLU A 154 -19.33 -7.38 19.38
N ALA A 155 -19.94 -6.28 18.91
CA ALA A 155 -20.80 -6.28 17.73
C ALA A 155 -20.05 -6.68 16.44
N ILE A 156 -18.84 -6.15 16.23
CA ILE A 156 -17.99 -6.52 15.09
C ILE A 156 -17.63 -8.01 15.15
N LYS A 157 -17.30 -8.53 16.34
CA LYS A 157 -16.99 -9.95 16.53
C LYS A 157 -18.20 -10.84 16.21
N ARG A 158 -19.42 -10.43 16.59
CA ARG A 158 -20.66 -11.15 16.26
C ARG A 158 -20.92 -11.16 14.74
N GLN A 159 -20.73 -10.02 14.06
CA GLN A 159 -20.85 -9.94 12.60
C GLN A 159 -19.85 -10.85 11.87
N MET A 160 -18.58 -10.86 12.29
CA MET A 160 -17.55 -11.72 11.70
C MET A 160 -17.90 -13.20 11.84
N ASN A 161 -18.33 -13.63 13.02
CA ASN A 161 -18.75 -15.02 13.25
C ASN A 161 -19.99 -15.40 12.41
N GLN A 162 -20.89 -14.44 12.17
CA GLN A 162 -22.09 -14.68 11.36
C GLN A 162 -21.74 -14.81 9.86
N MET A 163 -20.87 -13.94 9.34
CA MET A 163 -20.31 -14.07 7.99
C MET A 163 -19.55 -15.39 7.80
N GLU A 164 -18.80 -15.85 8.82
CA GLU A 164 -18.07 -17.12 8.75
C GLU A 164 -19.02 -18.33 8.69
N LYS A 165 -20.14 -18.30 9.44
CA LYS A 165 -21.22 -19.28 9.34
C LYS A 165 -21.91 -19.28 7.97
N GLU A 166 -22.18 -18.11 7.40
CA GLU A 166 -22.76 -17.99 6.04
C GLU A 166 -21.80 -18.48 4.96
N ARG A 167 -20.50 -18.18 5.11
CA ARG A 167 -19.44 -18.63 4.20
C ARG A 167 -19.27 -20.15 4.25
N SER A 168 -19.30 -20.75 5.45
CA SER A 168 -19.27 -22.21 5.58
C SER A 168 -20.53 -22.88 5.03
N HIS A 169 -21.71 -22.31 5.27
CA HIS A 169 -22.97 -22.82 4.72
C HIS A 169 -23.00 -22.75 3.19
N SER A 170 -22.61 -21.63 2.59
CA SER A 170 -22.52 -21.48 1.13
C SER A 170 -21.49 -22.41 0.50
N GLN A 171 -20.34 -22.64 1.14
CA GLN A 171 -19.39 -23.66 0.71
C GLN A 171 -19.99 -25.09 0.74
N MET A 172 -20.80 -25.40 1.76
CA MET A 172 -21.49 -26.69 1.87
C MET A 172 -22.54 -26.88 0.77
N LEU A 173 -23.32 -25.85 0.47
CA LEU A 173 -24.27 -25.86 -0.65
C LEU A 173 -23.55 -26.01 -2.00
N ALA A 174 -22.45 -25.30 -2.22
CA ALA A 174 -21.65 -25.42 -3.43
C ALA A 174 -21.05 -26.83 -3.60
N LYS A 175 -20.57 -27.45 -2.52
CA LYS A 175 -20.11 -28.85 -2.53
C LYS A 175 -21.25 -29.82 -2.87
N ARG A 176 -22.44 -29.62 -2.30
CA ARG A 176 -23.64 -30.43 -2.61
C ARG A 176 -24.06 -30.29 -4.07
N ALA A 177 -24.06 -29.07 -4.61
CA ALA A 177 -24.38 -28.79 -6.01
C ALA A 177 -23.38 -29.49 -6.95
N ARG A 178 -22.07 -29.36 -6.70
CA ARG A 178 -21.02 -30.06 -7.47
C ARG A 178 -21.20 -31.58 -7.44
N LYS A 179 -21.54 -32.16 -6.28
CA LYS A 179 -21.79 -33.60 -6.14
C LYS A 179 -23.03 -34.04 -6.93
N GLN A 180 -24.11 -33.25 -6.94
CA GLN A 180 -25.28 -33.55 -7.76
C GLN A 180 -24.97 -33.46 -9.25
N GLU A 181 -24.20 -32.45 -9.67
CA GLU A 181 -23.79 -32.29 -11.07
C GLU A 181 -22.90 -33.46 -11.52
N GLN A 182 -21.95 -33.90 -10.69
CA GLN A 182 -21.14 -35.09 -10.96
C GLN A 182 -22.01 -36.35 -11.09
N ARG A 183 -23.02 -36.55 -10.22
CA ARG A 183 -23.95 -37.69 -10.34
C ARG A 183 -24.79 -37.61 -11.62
N LYS A 184 -25.22 -36.43 -12.03
CA LYS A 184 -25.94 -36.23 -13.31
C LYS A 184 -25.06 -36.56 -14.51
N ARG A 185 -23.79 -36.13 -14.50
CA ARG A 185 -22.81 -36.47 -15.54
C ARG A 185 -22.57 -37.97 -15.62
N GLN A 186 -22.30 -38.63 -14.48
CA GLN A 186 -22.14 -40.08 -14.42
C GLN A 186 -23.38 -40.85 -14.89
N ALA A 187 -24.60 -40.37 -14.57
CA ALA A 187 -25.83 -40.97 -15.06
C ALA A 187 -26.00 -40.80 -16.58
N ALA A 188 -25.62 -39.65 -17.14
CA ALA A 188 -25.63 -39.41 -18.58
C ALA A 188 -24.60 -40.30 -19.32
N ASP A 189 -23.38 -40.42 -18.77
CA ASP A 189 -22.33 -41.27 -19.33
C ASP A 189 -22.75 -42.75 -19.33
N ASN A 190 -23.36 -43.22 -18.24
CA ASN A 190 -23.88 -44.59 -18.15
C ASN A 190 -25.05 -44.84 -19.12
N ALA A 191 -25.94 -43.85 -19.31
CA ALA A 191 -27.04 -43.97 -20.28
C ALA A 191 -26.53 -44.00 -21.72
N ALA A 192 -25.51 -43.19 -22.05
CA ALA A 192 -24.84 -43.21 -23.36
C ALA A 192 -24.15 -44.56 -23.63
N ALA A 193 -23.46 -45.12 -22.63
CA ALA A 193 -22.84 -46.44 -22.73
C ALA A 193 -23.88 -47.56 -22.96
N ALA A 194 -25.02 -47.51 -22.27
CA ALA A 194 -26.11 -48.47 -22.45
C ALA A 194 -26.73 -48.40 -23.87
N LEU A 195 -26.96 -47.19 -24.39
CA LEU A 195 -27.45 -46.99 -25.77
C LEU A 195 -26.45 -47.51 -26.81
N GLY A 196 -25.15 -47.26 -26.60
CA GLY A 196 -24.08 -47.80 -27.45
C GLY A 196 -24.04 -49.33 -27.46
N ALA A 197 -24.23 -49.98 -26.31
CA ALA A 197 -24.26 -51.43 -26.19
C ALA A 197 -25.48 -52.04 -26.92
N VAL A 198 -26.66 -51.43 -26.82
CA VAL A 198 -27.88 -51.88 -27.52
C VAL A 198 -27.73 -51.75 -29.03
N GLN A 199 -27.12 -50.66 -29.51
CA GLN A 199 -26.85 -50.47 -30.95
C GLN A 199 -25.83 -51.49 -31.47
N SER A 200 -24.81 -51.82 -30.68
CA SER A 200 -23.82 -52.86 -31.00
C SER A 200 -24.45 -54.26 -31.07
N GLN A 201 -25.33 -54.62 -30.13
CA GLN A 201 -26.07 -55.89 -30.15
C GLN A 201 -27.03 -55.98 -31.35
N LYS A 202 -27.73 -54.90 -31.70
CA LYS A 202 -28.57 -54.86 -32.92
C LYS A 202 -27.75 -55.00 -34.20
N ARG A 203 -26.54 -54.45 -34.27
CA ARG A 203 -25.62 -54.63 -35.40
C ARG A 203 -25.12 -56.07 -35.52
N LYS A 204 -24.83 -56.75 -34.41
CA LYS A 204 -24.43 -58.17 -34.40
C LYS A 204 -25.56 -59.14 -34.80
N ARG A 205 -26.83 -58.79 -34.57
CA ARG A 205 -27.99 -59.61 -34.99
C ARG A 205 -28.42 -59.39 -36.46
N ARG A 206 -27.84 -58.41 -37.16
CA ARG A 206 -28.12 -58.11 -38.58
C ARG A 206 -27.01 -58.59 -39.53
N ARG A 207 -26.02 -59.31 -39.00
CA ARG A 207 -25.00 -60.07 -39.75
C ARG A 207 -25.26 -61.55 -39.50
#